data_AF-A0AA41YA73-F1
#
_entry.id   AF-A0AA41YA73-F1
#
_cell.length_a   1.000
_cell.length_b   1.000
_cell.length_c   1.000
_cell.angle_alpha   90.00
_cell.angle_beta   90.00
_cell.angle_gamma   90.00
#
_symmetry.space_group_name_H-M   'P 1'
#
loop_
_entity.id
_entity.type
_entity.pdbx_description
1 polymer ?
#
loop_
_entity_poly.entity_id
_entity_poly.type
_entity_poly.pdbx_seq_one_letter_code
_entity_poly.pdbx_strand_id
1 'polypeptide(L)'
;LTSEEGIRMRKKRPIEPEAVFGQMKFDKSYYRFRHKGKDKVAMDFAIFAIAFNMGKMHKTRQNQAFLFQNTPQNSQDLVIPLFVEPIWLKIQLMQKNRDCITKLAA
;
A
#
# COMPACT_ATOMS: atom_id res chain seq x y z
N LEU A 1 -25.21 7.57 15.00
CA LEU A 1 -23.94 7.86 14.29
C LEU A 1 -22.87 6.78 14.53
N THR A 2 -22.76 6.19 15.71
CA THR A 2 -21.82 5.07 16.02
C THR A 2 -22.38 3.67 15.74
N SER A 3 -23.60 3.57 15.19
CA SER A 3 -24.14 2.31 14.73
C SER A 3 -23.28 1.71 13.61
N GLU A 4 -23.30 0.39 13.49
CA GLU A 4 -22.53 -0.36 12.51
C GLU A 4 -22.79 0.12 11.06
N GLU A 5 -24.06 0.43 10.78
CA GLU A 5 -24.49 1.04 9.51
C GLU A 5 -23.90 2.45 9.30
N GLY A 6 -23.82 3.26 10.37
CA GLY A 6 -23.20 4.59 10.32
C GLY A 6 -21.69 4.54 10.11
N ILE A 7 -21.01 3.49 10.58
CA ILE A 7 -19.59 3.23 10.33
C ILE A 7 -19.39 2.78 8.87
N ARG A 8 -20.26 1.90 8.36
CA ARG A 8 -20.25 1.44 6.96
C ARG A 8 -20.36 2.60 5.99
N MET A 9 -21.30 3.53 6.20
CA MET A 9 -21.45 4.72 5.37
C MET A 9 -20.25 5.68 5.48
N ARG A 10 -19.66 5.85 6.68
CA ARG A 10 -18.45 6.68 6.86
C ARG A 10 -17.27 6.20 6.03
N LYS A 11 -17.05 4.89 5.96
CA LYS A 11 -15.99 4.29 5.13
C LYS A 11 -16.18 4.55 3.64
N LYS A 12 -17.41 4.83 3.19
CA LYS A 12 -17.74 5.09 1.78
C LYS A 12 -17.61 6.58 1.37
N ARG A 13 -17.64 7.53 2.31
CA ARG A 13 -17.51 8.97 2.00
C ARG A 13 -16.25 9.34 1.20
N PRO A 14 -15.05 8.78 1.48
CA PRO A 14 -13.86 9.08 0.68
C PRO A 14 -13.93 8.57 -0.76
N ILE A 15 -14.91 7.71 -1.08
CA ILE A 15 -15.13 7.12 -2.40
C ILE A 15 -16.21 7.91 -3.16
N GLU A 16 -16.99 8.74 -2.48
CA GLU A 16 -18.06 9.51 -3.11
C GLU A 16 -17.48 10.45 -4.18
N PRO A 17 -18.13 10.53 -5.36
CA PRO A 17 -17.60 11.24 -6.52
C PRO A 17 -17.41 12.74 -6.24
N GLU A 18 -18.12 13.28 -5.24
CA GLU A 18 -18.07 14.67 -4.78
C GLU A 18 -16.66 15.13 -4.39
N ALA A 19 -15.89 14.28 -3.72
CA ALA A 19 -14.52 14.61 -3.31
C ALA A 19 -13.60 14.82 -4.53
N VAL A 20 -13.77 13.97 -5.56
CA VAL A 20 -13.01 14.07 -6.82
C VAL A 20 -13.40 15.35 -7.57
N PHE A 21 -14.69 15.68 -7.60
CA PHE A 21 -15.17 16.93 -8.21
C PHE A 21 -14.68 18.19 -7.48
N GLY A 22 -14.60 18.17 -6.16
CA GLY A 22 -14.01 19.25 -5.37
C GLY A 22 -12.54 19.47 -5.70
N GLN A 23 -11.76 18.39 -5.70
CA GLN A 23 -10.33 18.41 -6.07
C GLN A 23 -10.12 18.89 -7.51
N MET A 24 -10.97 18.45 -8.44
CA MET A 24 -10.91 18.86 -9.84
C MET A 24 -11.13 20.38 -9.98
N LYS A 25 -12.07 20.95 -9.22
CA LYS A 25 -12.39 22.38 -9.26
C LYS A 25 -11.33 23.26 -8.58
N PHE A 26 -10.95 22.93 -7.34
CA PHE A 26 -10.08 23.78 -6.52
C PHE A 26 -8.59 23.50 -6.77
N ASP A 27 -8.15 22.23 -6.70
CA ASP A 27 -6.72 21.88 -6.76
C ASP A 27 -6.20 21.75 -8.19
N LYS A 28 -7.07 21.42 -9.15
CA LYS A 28 -6.72 21.26 -10.56
C LYS A 28 -7.24 22.38 -11.45
N SER A 29 -7.91 23.38 -10.86
CA SER A 29 -8.47 24.56 -11.55
C SER A 29 -9.32 24.21 -12.78
N TYR A 30 -10.01 23.06 -12.74
CA TYR A 30 -10.85 22.58 -13.84
C TYR A 30 -12.32 22.75 -13.50
N TYR A 31 -12.90 23.85 -13.99
CA TYR A 31 -14.24 24.29 -13.60
C TYR A 31 -15.36 23.80 -14.54
N ARG A 32 -15.04 23.49 -15.80
CA ARG A 32 -16.03 23.10 -16.82
C ARG A 32 -15.39 22.24 -17.90
N PHE A 33 -16.17 21.28 -18.41
CA PHE A 33 -15.76 20.50 -19.58
C PHE A 33 -15.52 21.39 -20.79
N ARG A 34 -14.39 21.17 -21.45
CA ARG A 34 -13.99 21.90 -22.66
C ARG A 34 -14.64 21.28 -23.90
N HIS A 35 -14.82 19.97 -23.89
CA HIS A 35 -15.46 19.26 -24.98
C HIS A 35 -16.97 19.21 -24.83
N LYS A 36 -17.67 19.22 -25.98
CA LYS A 36 -19.12 19.06 -26.09
C LYS A 36 -19.44 17.70 -26.70
N GLY A 37 -20.48 17.04 -26.17
CA GLY A 37 -20.88 15.70 -26.55
C GLY A 37 -20.48 14.64 -25.51
N LYS A 38 -21.36 13.67 -25.28
CA LYS A 38 -21.21 12.68 -24.19
C LYS A 38 -19.89 11.91 -24.28
N ASP A 39 -19.52 11.46 -25.48
CA ASP A 39 -18.32 10.64 -25.69
C ASP A 39 -17.04 11.42 -25.38
N LYS A 40 -17.00 12.70 -25.75
CA LYS A 40 -15.82 13.55 -25.52
C LYS A 40 -15.69 13.96 -24.05
N VAL A 41 -16.82 14.22 -23.39
CA VAL A 41 -16.84 14.44 -21.93
C VAL A 41 -16.37 13.18 -21.20
N ALA A 42 -16.79 11.99 -21.65
CA ALA A 42 -16.32 10.73 -21.07
C ALA A 42 -14.80 10.52 -21.23
N MET A 43 -14.21 10.93 -22.35
CA MET A 43 -12.76 10.92 -22.54
C MET A 43 -12.04 11.87 -21.57
N ASP A 44 -12.54 13.10 -21.37
CA ASP A 44 -11.98 14.03 -20.38
C ASP A 44 -11.97 13.39 -18.97
N PHE A 45 -13.07 12.74 -18.59
CA PHE A 45 -13.16 11.99 -17.35
C PHE A 45 -12.17 10.83 -17.25
N ALA A 46 -11.95 10.08 -18.33
CA ALA A 46 -11.01 8.97 -18.35
C ALA A 46 -9.57 9.46 -18.08
N ILE A 47 -9.17 10.57 -18.70
CA ILE A 47 -7.86 11.20 -18.47
C ILE A 47 -7.72 11.61 -17.00
N PHE A 48 -8.74 12.25 -16.43
CA PHE A 48 -8.73 12.62 -15.01
C PHE A 48 -8.61 11.38 -14.11
N ALA A 49 -9.38 10.32 -14.37
CA ALA A 49 -9.33 9.10 -13.58
C ALA A 49 -7.92 8.48 -13.57
N ILE A 50 -7.26 8.42 -14.73
CA ILE A 50 -5.87 7.94 -14.84
C ILE A 50 -4.92 8.84 -14.03
N ALA A 51 -5.03 10.17 -14.18
CA ALA A 51 -4.19 11.12 -13.45
C ALA A 51 -4.36 11.02 -11.93
N PHE A 52 -5.59 10.88 -11.44
CA PHE A 52 -5.89 10.70 -10.01
C PHE A 52 -5.34 9.38 -9.49
N ASN A 53 -5.46 8.29 -10.25
CA ASN A 53 -4.90 6.99 -9.89
C ASN A 53 -3.37 7.03 -9.80
N MET A 54 -2.71 7.66 -10.77
CA MET A 54 -1.26 7.90 -10.72
C MET A 54 -0.86 8.73 -9.51
N GLY A 55 -1.59 9.81 -9.22
CA GLY A 55 -1.36 10.64 -8.03
C GLY A 55 -1.50 9.86 -6.72
N LYS A 56 -2.48 8.96 -6.64
CA LYS A 56 -2.67 8.06 -5.49
C LYS A 56 -1.50 7.09 -5.32
N MET A 57 -1.01 6.50 -6.40
CA MET A 57 0.17 5.64 -6.38
C MET A 57 1.41 6.40 -5.91
N HIS A 58 1.61 7.62 -6.41
CA HIS A 58 2.75 8.47 -6.02
C HIS A 58 2.71 8.81 -4.53
N LYS A 59 1.58 9.30 -4.01
CA LYS A 59 1.40 9.59 -2.58
C LYS A 59 1.61 8.36 -1.70
N THR A 60 1.12 7.20 -2.13
CA THR A 60 1.32 5.94 -1.40
C THR A 60 2.81 5.59 -1.30
N ARG A 61 3.57 5.73 -2.39
CA ARG A 61 5.02 5.51 -2.38
C ARG A 61 5.78 6.54 -1.56
N GLN A 62 5.39 7.82 -1.60
CA GLN A 62 6.00 8.85 -0.76
C GLN A 62 5.75 8.59 0.72
N ASN A 63 4.54 8.17 1.10
CA ASN A 63 4.24 7.81 2.48
C ASN A 63 5.03 6.57 2.92
N GLN A 64 5.20 5.57 2.03
CA GLN A 64 6.08 4.43 2.33
C GLN A 64 7.54 4.84 2.50
N ALA A 65 8.05 5.72 1.63
CA ALA A 65 9.40 6.26 1.73
C ALA A 65 9.57 7.12 3.00
N PHE A 66 8.56 7.91 3.37
CA PHE A 66 8.53 8.66 4.63
C PHE A 66 8.53 7.71 5.82
N LEU A 67 7.69 6.67 5.84
CA LEU A 67 7.70 5.66 6.90
C LEU A 67 9.06 4.97 7.00
N PHE A 68 9.71 4.67 5.87
CA PHE A 68 11.06 4.11 5.84
C PHE A 68 12.15 5.10 6.29
N GLN A 69 11.96 6.40 6.10
CA GLN A 69 12.92 7.43 6.54
C GLN A 69 12.73 7.82 8.01
N ASN A 70 11.51 7.70 8.54
CA ASN A 70 11.18 8.01 9.93
C ASN A 70 11.22 6.78 10.85
N THR A 71 11.55 5.59 10.34
CA THR A 71 11.98 4.48 11.21
C THR A 71 13.29 4.87 11.89
N PRO A 72 13.41 4.74 13.22
CA PRO A 72 14.61 5.14 13.95
C PRO A 72 15.84 4.40 13.42
N GLN A 73 16.80 5.16 12.88
CA GLN A 73 18.11 4.68 12.45
C GLN A 73 19.10 4.67 13.64
N ASN A 74 19.00 3.64 14.49
CA ASN A 74 20.06 2.95 15.26
C ASN A 74 19.50 2.37 16.57
N SER A 75 19.89 1.17 17.02
CA SER A 75 21.23 0.57 16.90
C SER A 75 21.13 -0.96 16.83
N GLN A 76 21.60 -1.54 15.72
CA GLN A 76 21.81 -2.99 15.51
C GLN A 76 20.52 -3.84 15.45
N ASP A 77 20.49 -4.80 14.51
CA ASP A 77 19.59 -5.98 14.49
C ASP A 77 18.20 -5.95 13.84
N LEU A 78 18.00 -5.39 12.64
CA LEU A 78 16.86 -5.85 11.79
C LEU A 78 17.16 -6.08 10.30
N VAL A 79 18.43 -6.10 9.87
CA VAL A 79 18.80 -6.47 8.49
C VAL A 79 19.34 -7.91 8.38
N ILE A 80 19.48 -8.64 9.49
CA ILE A 80 19.99 -10.02 9.47
C ILE A 80 18.95 -11.14 9.72
N PRO A 81 17.76 -10.97 10.37
CA PRO A 81 16.97 -12.15 10.70
C PRO A 81 15.95 -12.59 9.62
N LEU A 82 15.65 -11.81 8.57
CA LEU A 82 14.61 -12.24 7.61
C LEU A 82 15.09 -13.21 6.52
N PHE A 83 16.40 -13.36 6.31
CA PHE A 83 16.95 -14.28 5.30
C PHE A 83 18.01 -15.25 5.83
N VAL A 84 18.57 -15.00 7.02
CA VAL A 84 19.68 -15.81 7.57
C VAL A 84 19.24 -16.78 8.68
N GLU A 85 18.20 -16.42 9.47
CA GLU A 85 17.64 -17.29 10.52
C GLU A 85 16.97 -18.59 10.02
N PRO A 86 16.13 -18.61 8.98
CA PRO A 86 15.46 -19.85 8.58
C PRO A 86 16.40 -20.89 7.98
N ILE A 87 17.56 -20.47 7.45
CA ILE A 87 18.58 -21.37 6.88
C ILE A 87 19.44 -21.97 8.00
N TRP A 88 19.84 -21.17 8.99
CA TRP A 88 20.66 -21.64 10.11
C TRP A 88 19.91 -22.62 11.01
N LEU A 89 18.63 -22.34 11.31
CA LEU A 89 17.77 -23.29 12.03
C LEU A 89 17.59 -24.61 11.28
N LYS A 90 17.49 -24.58 9.95
CA LYS A 90 17.41 -25.78 9.11
C LYS A 90 18.72 -26.58 9.13
N ILE A 91 19.86 -25.91 9.09
CA ILE A 91 21.18 -26.56 9.15
C ILE A 91 21.40 -27.20 10.53
N GLN A 92 21.00 -26.54 11.63
CA GLN A 92 21.06 -27.13 12.97
C GLN A 92 20.08 -28.31 13.14
N LEU A 93 18.85 -28.22 12.62
CA LEU A 93 17.91 -29.33 12.61
C LEU A 93 18.44 -30.52 11.79
N MET A 94 19.16 -30.26 10.70
CA MET A 94 19.81 -31.28 9.88
C MET A 94 21.00 -31.93 10.60
N GLN A 95 21.78 -31.16 11.37
CA GLN A 95 22.88 -31.71 12.19
C GLN A 95 22.35 -32.52 13.38
N LYS A 96 21.33 -32.02 14.09
CA LYS A 96 20.68 -32.72 15.21
C LYS A 96 20.04 -34.04 14.78
N ASN A 97 19.43 -34.10 13.59
CA ASN A 97 18.92 -35.36 13.04
C ASN A 97 20.04 -36.34 12.66
N ARG A 98 21.19 -35.89 12.14
CA ARG A 98 22.34 -36.77 11.90
C ARG A 98 22.93 -37.34 13.19
N ASP A 99 23.03 -36.54 14.25
CA ASP A 99 23.58 -36.98 15.54
C ASP A 99 22.61 -37.91 16.31
N CYS A 100 21.29 -37.75 16.14
CA CYS A 100 20.31 -38.71 16.64
C CYS A 100 20.35 -40.04 15.88
N ILE A 101 20.56 -40.01 14.56
CA ILE A 101 20.66 -41.23 13.74
C ILE A 101 21.93 -42.03 14.10
N THR A 102 23.07 -41.38 14.30
CA THR A 102 24.32 -42.08 14.67
C THR A 102 24.30 -42.63 16.11
N LYS A 103 23.52 -42.04 17.01
CA LYS A 103 23.28 -42.58 18.37
C LYS A 103 22.25 -43.70 18.45
N LEU A 104 21.37 -43.84 17.46
CA LEU A 104 20.43 -44.97 17.35
C LEU A 104 21.03 -46.19 16.63
N ALA A 105 22.14 -45.99 15.92
CA ALA A 105 22.83 -47.01 15.13
C ALA A 105 24.05 -47.63 15.87
N ALA A 106 24.23 -47.32 17.16
CA ALA A 106 25.20 -47.93 18.07
C ALA A 106 24.45 -48.65 19.19
#